data_AF-A0A9D3YAP2-F1
#
_entry.id   AF-A0A9D3YAP2-F1
#
_cell.length_a   1.000
_cell.length_b   1.000
_cell.length_c   1.000
_cell.angle_alpha   90.00
_cell.angle_beta   90.00
_cell.angle_gamma   90.00
#
_symmetry.space_group_name_H-M   'P 1'
#
loop_
_entity.id
_entity.type
_entity.pdbx_description
1 polymer ?
#
loop_
_entity_poly.entity_id
_entity_poly.type
_entity_poly.pdbx_seq_one_letter_code
_entity_poly.pdbx_strand_id
1 'polypeptide(L)'
;MNRKKNICVVSFITVCVLLVSYFKLFMLIVLHQIKTANVLTVFHEEHTPNRNICAKLMNKNKHVYSCHGEVPSIFGIETLNVFSGFAVKFSKKEYDDQMHTLDLFMLYCEHHSITVMLYYGSLLGAYRNFRTEPWDDDIDVLVLLEDQEKLKKISNAYSGHTLTISEENYLWKFHKIYNRTMLGLELNPVWPFIDIFFFSFVDNRLMVLGNKDNSAPVSYNDVFPLDYILFDTMVLPVPNDAGKCLKQTYGDLVEFNICQTNPWDHKHRRWTGKVSMKPCKSLAAIFPFVYRTLMPNGDVVEELRVGNWTHLTLTRRNKT
;
A
#
# COMPACT_ATOMS: atom_id res chain seq x y z
N MET A 1 22.35 -24.52 -67.91
CA MET A 1 23.08 -25.11 -66.76
C MET A 1 23.13 -24.15 -65.55
N ASN A 2 22.01 -23.52 -65.13
CA ASN A 2 22.04 -22.43 -64.12
C ASN A 2 20.94 -22.46 -63.03
N ARG A 3 20.17 -23.55 -62.89
CA ARG A 3 19.10 -23.65 -61.86
C ARG A 3 19.54 -24.27 -60.52
N LYS A 4 20.69 -24.96 -60.45
CA LYS A 4 21.14 -25.64 -59.21
C LYS A 4 21.91 -24.75 -58.23
N LYS A 5 22.49 -23.62 -58.67
CA LYS A 5 23.22 -22.71 -57.76
C LYS A 5 22.31 -21.79 -56.94
N ASN A 6 21.14 -21.40 -57.46
CA ASN A 6 20.23 -20.49 -56.74
C ASN A 6 19.42 -21.16 -55.62
N ILE A 7 19.16 -22.48 -55.71
CA ILE A 7 18.42 -23.21 -54.66
C ILE A 7 19.28 -23.40 -53.39
N CYS A 8 20.59 -23.56 -53.55
CA CYS A 8 21.51 -23.75 -52.42
C CYS A 8 21.69 -22.46 -51.60
N VAL A 9 21.73 -21.29 -52.26
CA VAL A 9 21.90 -19.99 -51.60
C VAL A 9 20.62 -19.56 -50.86
N VAL A 10 19.44 -19.81 -51.43
CA VAL A 10 18.17 -19.52 -50.76
C VAL A 10 17.99 -20.40 -49.52
N SER A 11 18.31 -21.70 -49.62
CA SER A 11 18.27 -22.62 -48.47
C SER A 11 19.20 -22.20 -47.34
N PHE A 12 20.42 -21.74 -47.65
CA PHE A 12 21.39 -21.30 -46.66
C PHE A 12 20.94 -20.00 -45.95
N ILE A 13 20.37 -19.05 -46.69
CA ILE A 13 19.84 -17.80 -46.13
C ILE A 13 18.64 -18.08 -45.21
N THR A 14 17.72 -18.97 -45.61
CA THR A 14 16.56 -19.34 -44.78
C THR A 14 16.99 -20.03 -43.47
N VAL A 15 17.98 -20.94 -43.53
CA VAL A 15 18.53 -21.60 -42.34
C VAL A 15 19.23 -20.59 -41.42
N CYS A 16 20.00 -19.65 -41.97
CA CYS A 16 20.62 -18.57 -41.18
C CYS A 16 19.59 -17.65 -40.52
N VAL A 17 18.51 -17.28 -41.22
CA VAL A 17 17.43 -16.44 -40.65
C VAL A 17 16.68 -17.17 -39.53
N LEU A 18 16.43 -18.46 -39.69
CA LEU A 18 15.79 -19.30 -38.66
C LEU A 18 16.71 -19.47 -37.45
N LEU A 19 18.01 -19.68 -37.64
CA LEU A 19 18.99 -19.76 -36.56
C LEU A 19 19.12 -18.45 -35.79
N VAL A 20 19.15 -17.30 -36.48
CA VAL A 20 19.17 -15.98 -35.82
C VAL A 20 17.88 -15.72 -35.06
N SER A 21 16.74 -16.15 -35.59
CA SER A 21 15.44 -16.03 -34.90
C SER A 21 15.37 -16.91 -33.66
N TYR A 22 15.85 -18.15 -33.75
CA TYR A 22 15.95 -19.06 -32.59
C TYR A 22 16.93 -18.54 -31.54
N PHE A 23 18.07 -17.97 -31.97
CA PHE A 23 19.05 -17.40 -31.05
C PHE A 23 18.50 -16.16 -30.34
N LYS A 24 17.71 -15.32 -31.03
CA LYS A 24 16.98 -14.20 -30.42
C LYS A 24 15.93 -14.68 -29.41
N LEU A 25 15.15 -15.71 -29.77
CA LEU A 25 14.16 -16.28 -28.86
C LEU A 25 14.80 -16.94 -27.64
N PHE A 26 15.90 -17.67 -27.83
CA PHE A 26 16.70 -18.25 -26.77
C PHE A 26 17.31 -17.17 -25.86
N MET A 27 17.89 -16.11 -26.43
CA MET A 27 18.37 -14.96 -25.66
C MET A 27 17.25 -14.25 -24.90
N LEU A 28 16.05 -14.12 -25.47
CA LEU A 28 14.89 -13.56 -24.77
C LEU A 28 14.43 -14.44 -23.60
N ILE A 29 14.43 -15.77 -23.76
CA ILE A 29 14.11 -16.73 -22.71
C ILE A 29 15.17 -16.71 -21.62
N VAL A 30 16.46 -16.69 -21.99
CA VAL A 30 17.58 -16.60 -21.06
C VAL A 30 17.58 -15.26 -20.33
N LEU A 31 17.31 -14.13 -21.00
CA LEU A 31 17.15 -12.83 -20.36
C LEU A 31 15.92 -12.79 -19.44
N HIS A 32 14.83 -13.48 -19.78
CA HIS A 32 13.66 -13.59 -18.91
C HIS A 32 13.96 -14.48 -17.69
N GLN A 33 14.70 -15.59 -17.87
CA GLN A 33 15.16 -16.46 -16.78
C GLN A 33 16.20 -15.77 -15.88
N ILE A 34 17.12 -14.99 -16.44
CA ILE A 34 18.08 -14.18 -15.68
C ILE A 34 17.37 -13.04 -14.95
N LYS A 35 16.37 -12.40 -15.57
CA LYS A 35 15.54 -11.39 -14.87
C LYS A 35 14.75 -12.01 -13.72
N THR A 36 14.15 -13.17 -13.89
CA THR A 36 13.42 -13.87 -12.83
C THR A 36 14.34 -14.42 -11.74
N ALA A 37 15.54 -14.88 -12.09
CA ALA A 37 16.58 -15.27 -11.12
C ALA A 37 17.13 -14.06 -10.34
N ASN A 38 17.34 -12.92 -11.00
CA ASN A 38 17.79 -11.70 -10.34
C ASN A 38 16.71 -11.09 -9.42
N VAL A 39 15.43 -11.26 -9.75
CA VAL A 39 14.30 -10.90 -8.86
C VAL A 39 14.34 -11.72 -7.57
N LEU A 40 14.73 -13.01 -7.64
CA LEU A 40 14.84 -13.87 -6.45
C LEU A 40 16.05 -13.52 -5.56
N THR A 41 17.14 -13.00 -6.13
CA THR A 41 18.35 -12.66 -5.36
C THR A 41 18.29 -11.33 -4.60
N VAL A 42 17.34 -10.42 -4.91
CA VAL A 42 17.22 -9.13 -4.20
C VAL A 42 16.61 -9.28 -2.80
N PHE A 43 16.04 -10.43 -2.46
CA PHE A 43 15.36 -10.64 -1.18
C PHE A 43 16.27 -11.08 -0.03
N HIS A 44 17.56 -11.34 -0.25
CA HIS A 44 18.36 -12.11 0.70
C HIS A 44 19.45 -11.38 1.50
N GLU A 45 19.73 -10.10 1.26
CA GLU A 45 20.78 -9.39 2.02
C GLU A 45 20.36 -7.96 2.39
N GLU A 46 20.02 -7.75 3.66
CA GLU A 46 20.57 -6.68 4.51
C GLU A 46 19.99 -6.78 5.93
N HIS A 47 20.85 -7.16 6.88
CA HIS A 47 20.58 -7.17 8.32
C HIS A 47 20.70 -5.75 8.90
N THR A 48 19.64 -5.23 9.53
CA THR A 48 19.66 -4.15 10.55
C THR A 48 18.32 -4.15 11.34
N PRO A 49 18.26 -3.60 12.57
CA PRO A 49 17.79 -4.33 13.76
C PRO A 49 16.27 -4.23 14.04
N ASN A 50 15.75 -5.25 14.74
CA ASN A 50 14.45 -5.32 15.43
C ASN A 50 13.18 -5.62 14.59
N ARG A 51 13.29 -6.56 13.64
CA ARG A 51 12.21 -7.04 12.76
C ARG A 51 11.38 -8.23 13.26
N ASN A 52 11.28 -8.49 14.56
CA ASN A 52 10.31 -9.50 15.01
C ASN A 52 8.89 -8.87 15.04
N ILE A 53 8.34 -8.62 13.84
CA ILE A 53 6.99 -8.10 13.60
C ILE A 53 5.98 -8.96 14.34
N CYS A 54 6.18 -10.28 14.31
CA CYS A 54 5.41 -11.22 15.10
C CYS A 54 5.53 -10.95 16.61
N ALA A 55 6.72 -10.74 17.18
CA ALA A 55 6.84 -10.41 18.61
C ALA A 55 6.11 -9.11 18.97
N LYS A 56 6.17 -8.06 18.13
CA LYS A 56 5.44 -6.80 18.36
C LYS A 56 3.92 -7.00 18.27
N LEU A 57 3.44 -7.71 17.25
CA LEU A 57 2.03 -8.09 17.06
C LEU A 57 1.48 -8.86 18.25
N MET A 58 2.23 -9.87 18.68
CA MET A 58 1.84 -10.73 19.79
C MET A 58 1.83 -9.96 21.11
N ASN A 59 2.69 -8.95 21.31
CA ASN A 59 2.70 -8.21 22.56
C ASN A 59 1.43 -7.35 22.77
N LYS A 60 0.87 -6.75 21.70
CA LYS A 60 -0.39 -6.00 21.78
C LYS A 60 -1.63 -6.89 21.72
N ASN A 61 -1.60 -8.01 20.98
CA ASN A 61 -2.81 -8.79 20.64
C ASN A 61 -2.64 -10.33 20.63
N LYS A 62 -1.78 -10.93 21.49
CA LYS A 62 -1.52 -12.41 21.51
C LYS A 62 -2.75 -13.31 21.59
N HIS A 63 -3.87 -12.81 22.09
CA HIS A 63 -5.09 -13.60 22.23
C HIS A 63 -5.88 -13.69 20.90
N VAL A 64 -5.61 -12.77 19.97
CA VAL A 64 -6.35 -12.58 18.71
C VAL A 64 -5.56 -13.12 17.52
N TYR A 65 -4.22 -13.07 17.57
CA TYR A 65 -3.36 -13.46 16.44
C TYR A 65 -2.35 -14.54 16.80
N SER A 66 -1.98 -15.36 15.82
CA SER A 66 -0.66 -16.01 15.74
C SER A 66 0.08 -15.53 14.50
N CYS A 67 1.41 -15.39 14.58
CA CYS A 67 2.23 -14.82 13.51
C CYS A 67 3.51 -15.63 13.31
N HIS A 68 3.85 -15.90 12.04
CA HIS A 68 5.12 -16.53 11.64
C HIS A 68 5.67 -15.88 10.38
N GLY A 69 6.95 -15.48 10.39
CA GLY A 69 7.64 -14.88 9.25
C GLY A 69 7.87 -13.36 9.38
N GLU A 70 8.12 -12.71 8.25
CA GLU A 70 8.43 -11.27 8.18
C GLU A 70 7.77 -10.62 6.94
N VAL A 71 7.54 -9.31 7.00
CA VAL A 71 7.09 -8.54 5.82
C VAL A 71 8.32 -8.26 4.92
N PRO A 72 8.34 -8.71 3.65
CA PRO A 72 9.49 -8.52 2.77
C PRO A 72 9.71 -7.03 2.45
N SER A 73 10.94 -6.65 2.15
CA SER A 73 11.21 -5.30 1.63
C SER A 73 10.64 -5.15 0.22
N ILE A 74 10.05 -3.98 -0.09
CA ILE A 74 9.68 -3.60 -1.47
C ILE A 74 10.73 -2.70 -2.13
N PHE A 75 11.70 -2.21 -1.35
CA PHE A 75 12.80 -1.39 -1.86
C PHE A 75 13.84 -2.27 -2.55
N GLY A 76 14.41 -1.78 -3.65
CA GLY A 76 15.29 -2.56 -4.55
C GLY A 76 14.57 -3.11 -5.80
N ILE A 77 13.23 -3.18 -5.76
CA ILE A 77 12.38 -3.56 -6.90
C ILE A 77 12.28 -2.41 -7.93
N GLU A 78 12.59 -1.18 -7.52
CA GLU A 78 12.57 0.06 -8.33
C GLU A 78 13.38 -0.03 -9.64
N THR A 79 14.41 -0.88 -9.68
CA THR A 79 15.27 -1.07 -10.86
C THR A 79 14.61 -1.93 -11.95
N LEU A 80 13.57 -2.67 -11.58
CA LEU A 80 12.73 -3.35 -12.53
C LEU A 80 11.84 -2.26 -13.13
N ASN A 81 11.90 -2.08 -14.46
CA ASN A 81 10.96 -1.24 -15.18
C ASN A 81 9.59 -1.96 -15.17
N VAL A 82 9.04 -2.16 -13.97
CA VAL A 82 7.80 -2.89 -13.68
C VAL A 82 6.69 -2.13 -14.38
N PHE A 83 5.87 -2.87 -15.13
CA PHE A 83 4.73 -2.43 -15.95
C PHE A 83 4.40 -0.94 -15.85
N SER A 84 4.43 -0.24 -16.99
CA SER A 84 4.11 1.20 -17.13
C SER A 84 3.13 1.70 -16.06
N GLY A 85 3.63 2.41 -15.04
CA GLY A 85 2.84 3.03 -13.97
C GLY A 85 2.99 2.42 -12.56
N PHE A 86 3.45 1.18 -12.40
CA PHE A 86 3.51 0.49 -11.10
C PHE A 86 4.91 0.55 -10.47
N ALA A 87 5.49 1.74 -10.39
CA ALA A 87 6.78 1.96 -9.73
C ALA A 87 6.59 2.32 -8.25
N VAL A 88 7.54 1.91 -7.41
CA VAL A 88 7.59 2.39 -6.02
C VAL A 88 7.86 3.89 -6.03
N LYS A 89 6.98 4.67 -5.39
CA LYS A 89 7.05 6.15 -5.42
C LYS A 89 7.93 6.73 -4.31
N PHE A 90 8.15 5.99 -3.24
CA PHE A 90 9.01 6.36 -2.13
C PHE A 90 10.44 5.83 -2.32
N SER A 91 11.45 6.63 -1.98
CA SER A 91 12.72 6.06 -1.54
C SER A 91 12.57 5.44 -0.14
N LYS A 92 13.48 4.53 0.23
CA LYS A 92 13.48 3.90 1.57
C LYS A 92 13.38 4.93 2.71
N LYS A 93 14.18 6.00 2.64
CA LYS A 93 14.19 7.06 3.64
C LYS A 93 12.85 7.79 3.72
N GLU A 94 12.25 8.13 2.58
CA GLU A 94 10.97 8.84 2.54
C GLU A 94 9.84 7.98 3.10
N TYR A 95 9.88 6.67 2.83
CA TYR A 95 8.93 5.73 3.43
C TYR A 95 9.12 5.62 4.95
N ASP A 96 10.35 5.56 5.44
CA ASP A 96 10.64 5.52 6.88
C ASP A 96 10.17 6.81 7.57
N ASP A 97 10.38 7.97 6.95
CA ASP A 97 9.84 9.26 7.43
C ASP A 97 8.29 9.26 7.43
N GLN A 98 7.64 8.68 6.42
CA GLN A 98 6.18 8.52 6.34
C GLN A 98 5.63 7.61 7.46
N MET A 99 6.25 6.45 7.69
CA MET A 99 5.86 5.52 8.76
C MET A 99 6.08 6.13 10.14
N HIS A 100 7.17 6.86 10.35
CA HIS A 100 7.41 7.56 11.61
C HIS A 100 6.38 8.68 11.87
N THR A 101 6.00 9.41 10.82
CA THR A 101 4.95 10.43 10.88
C THR A 101 3.61 9.79 11.30
N LEU A 102 3.25 8.64 10.71
CA LEU A 102 2.05 7.90 11.08
C LEU A 102 2.10 7.41 12.53
N ASP A 103 3.21 6.84 12.98
CA ASP A 103 3.38 6.33 14.35
C ASP A 103 3.16 7.44 15.39
N LEU A 104 3.77 8.61 15.18
CA LEU A 104 3.56 9.78 16.06
C LEU A 104 2.11 10.26 16.07
N PHE A 105 1.46 10.29 14.91
CA PHE A 105 0.05 10.69 14.81
C PHE A 105 -0.86 9.71 15.55
N MET A 106 -0.67 8.41 15.36
CA MET A 106 -1.45 7.37 16.02
C MET A 106 -1.22 7.37 17.53
N LEU A 107 0.02 7.59 17.99
CA LEU A 107 0.35 7.73 19.41
C LEU A 107 -0.38 8.91 20.06
N TYR A 108 -0.41 10.06 19.37
CA TYR A 108 -1.19 11.21 19.83
C TYR A 108 -2.68 10.87 19.93
N CYS A 109 -3.24 10.23 18.90
CA CYS A 109 -4.65 9.86 18.90
C CYS A 109 -5.00 8.89 20.03
N GLU A 110 -4.17 7.87 20.28
CA GLU A 110 -4.32 6.92 21.38
C GLU A 110 -4.30 7.62 22.74
N HIS A 111 -3.28 8.47 22.98
CA HIS A 111 -3.13 9.20 24.25
C HIS A 111 -4.30 10.15 24.55
N HIS A 112 -4.91 10.72 23.52
CA HIS A 112 -6.00 11.69 23.65
C HIS A 112 -7.39 11.09 23.43
N SER A 113 -7.49 9.75 23.31
CA SER A 113 -8.76 9.05 23.05
C SER A 113 -9.50 9.67 21.86
N ILE A 114 -8.78 9.79 20.74
CA ILE A 114 -9.29 10.24 19.45
C ILE A 114 -9.57 9.00 18.61
N THR A 115 -10.80 8.88 18.13
CA THR A 115 -11.23 7.79 17.26
C THR A 115 -10.70 8.03 15.85
N VAL A 116 -9.78 7.17 15.44
CA VAL A 116 -9.10 7.22 14.14
C VAL A 116 -9.10 5.84 13.51
N MET A 117 -9.19 5.76 12.19
CA MET A 117 -9.01 4.51 11.44
C MET A 117 -8.34 4.75 10.09
N LEU A 118 -7.57 3.76 9.59
CA LEU A 118 -7.14 3.77 8.20
C LEU A 118 -8.36 3.69 7.28
N TYR A 119 -8.31 4.42 6.16
CA TYR A 119 -9.35 4.36 5.15
C TYR A 119 -8.79 4.56 3.74
N TYR A 120 -9.65 4.58 2.73
CA TYR A 120 -9.29 4.80 1.31
C TYR A 120 -8.09 3.94 0.84
N GLY A 121 -7.09 4.55 0.19
CA GLY A 121 -5.95 3.84 -0.40
C GLY A 121 -5.10 3.15 0.66
N SER A 122 -5.02 3.74 1.86
CA SER A 122 -4.30 3.15 2.99
C SER A 122 -4.97 1.90 3.54
N LEU A 123 -6.29 1.89 3.71
CA LEU A 123 -7.03 0.69 4.10
C LEU A 123 -6.95 -0.39 3.03
N LEU A 124 -7.04 0.00 1.75
CA LEU A 124 -6.91 -0.91 0.63
C LEU A 124 -5.53 -1.58 0.59
N GLY A 125 -4.47 -0.79 0.75
CA GLY A 125 -3.11 -1.29 0.88
C GLY A 125 -2.97 -2.21 2.08
N ALA A 126 -3.43 -1.79 3.27
CA ALA A 126 -3.39 -2.61 4.47
C ALA A 126 -4.02 -3.98 4.23
N TYR A 127 -5.19 -3.96 3.59
CA TYR A 127 -5.96 -5.15 3.27
C TYR A 127 -5.26 -6.04 2.24
N ARG A 128 -4.59 -5.47 1.23
CA ARG A 128 -3.97 -6.21 0.13
C ARG A 128 -2.54 -6.62 0.36
N ASN A 129 -1.76 -5.83 1.09
CA ASN A 129 -0.29 -5.95 1.15
C ASN A 129 0.26 -5.90 2.58
N PHE A 130 -0.60 -5.70 3.58
CA PHE A 130 -0.21 -5.33 4.95
C PHE A 130 0.69 -4.09 5.00
N ARG A 131 0.49 -3.13 4.10
CA ARG A 131 1.16 -1.81 4.03
C ARG A 131 0.50 -0.94 2.95
N THR A 132 0.94 0.28 2.72
CA THR A 132 0.52 1.06 1.54
C THR A 132 0.64 0.24 0.24
N GLU A 133 -0.21 0.53 -0.76
CA GLU A 133 0.04 0.01 -2.10
C GLU A 133 1.45 0.43 -2.55
N PRO A 134 2.26 -0.46 -3.17
CA PRO A 134 3.66 -0.15 -3.48
C PRO A 134 3.85 1.12 -4.32
N TRP A 135 2.85 1.47 -5.13
CA TRP A 135 2.82 2.63 -6.02
C TRP A 135 2.01 3.83 -5.49
N ASP A 136 1.55 3.78 -4.24
CA ASP A 136 0.96 4.94 -3.55
C ASP A 136 2.05 5.83 -2.94
N ASP A 137 1.75 7.10 -2.74
CA ASP A 137 2.67 8.09 -2.16
C ASP A 137 2.14 8.82 -0.92
N ASP A 138 1.06 8.39 -0.31
CA ASP A 138 0.46 9.03 0.85
C ASP A 138 -0.25 8.04 1.78
N ILE A 139 -0.77 8.55 2.90
CA ILE A 139 -1.55 7.79 3.86
C ILE A 139 -2.80 8.55 4.22
N ASP A 140 -3.95 7.88 4.15
CA ASP A 140 -5.27 8.40 4.45
C ASP A 140 -5.81 7.83 5.76
N VAL A 141 -6.32 8.70 6.63
CA VAL A 141 -7.04 8.33 7.84
C VAL A 141 -8.38 9.06 7.94
N LEU A 142 -9.35 8.39 8.56
CA LEU A 142 -10.60 8.99 9.00
C LEU A 142 -10.55 9.25 10.50
N VAL A 143 -10.85 10.47 10.92
CA VAL A 143 -11.00 10.89 12.32
C VAL A 143 -12.47 11.23 12.59
N LEU A 144 -13.01 10.74 13.70
CA LEU A 144 -14.40 11.01 14.06
C LEU A 144 -14.56 12.52 14.32
N LEU A 145 -15.58 13.13 13.71
CA LEU A 145 -15.76 14.58 13.72
C LEU A 145 -15.85 15.16 15.13
N GLU A 146 -16.46 14.45 16.07
CA GLU A 146 -16.57 14.88 17.47
C GLU A 146 -15.21 15.03 18.16
N ASP A 147 -14.18 14.35 17.66
CA ASP A 147 -12.81 14.42 18.19
C ASP A 147 -11.96 15.50 17.51
N GLN A 148 -12.51 16.24 16.54
CA GLN A 148 -11.79 17.29 15.80
C GLN A 148 -11.15 18.34 16.74
N GLU A 149 -11.87 18.77 17.77
CA GLU A 149 -11.37 19.76 18.74
C GLU A 149 -10.26 19.21 19.65
N LYS A 150 -10.20 17.88 19.86
CA LYS A 150 -9.06 17.25 20.54
C LYS A 150 -7.84 17.24 19.62
N LEU A 151 -8.06 17.04 18.32
CA LEU A 151 -6.98 17.02 17.34
C LEU A 151 -6.37 18.42 17.11
N LYS A 152 -7.18 19.49 17.11
CA LYS A 152 -6.68 20.89 17.03
C LYS A 152 -5.69 21.26 18.13
N LYS A 153 -5.70 20.53 19.26
CA LYS A 153 -4.81 20.78 20.41
C LYS A 153 -3.42 20.21 20.22
N ILE A 154 -3.15 19.51 19.11
CA ILE A 154 -1.80 19.03 18.82
C ILE A 154 -0.87 20.24 18.72
N SER A 155 0.26 20.17 19.44
CA SER A 155 1.23 21.27 19.42
C SER A 155 1.76 21.47 18.01
N ASN A 156 1.97 22.73 17.62
CA ASN A 156 2.57 23.13 16.33
C ASN A 156 4.01 22.61 16.11
N ALA A 157 4.57 21.86 17.06
CA ALA A 157 5.84 21.17 16.96
C ALA A 157 5.85 19.82 17.70
N TYR A 158 4.71 19.13 17.76
CA TYR A 158 4.61 17.82 18.41
C TYR A 158 5.63 16.85 17.83
N SER A 159 6.68 16.56 18.60
CA SER A 159 7.81 15.72 18.17
C SER A 159 8.39 16.14 16.81
N GLY A 160 8.49 17.45 16.55
CA GLY A 160 9.02 17.98 15.29
C GLY A 160 8.06 17.88 14.10
N HIS A 161 6.78 17.65 14.35
CA HIS A 161 5.71 17.59 13.35
C HIS A 161 4.65 18.65 13.65
N THR A 162 3.88 19.00 12.63
CA THR A 162 2.81 19.99 12.72
C THR A 162 1.57 19.51 12.00
N LEU A 163 0.44 20.08 12.39
CA LEU A 163 -0.86 19.89 11.76
C LEU A 163 -1.17 21.12 10.91
N THR A 164 -1.26 20.92 9.59
CA THR A 164 -1.79 21.92 8.68
C THR A 164 -3.30 21.75 8.58
N ILE A 165 -4.02 22.80 8.98
CA ILE A 165 -5.49 22.86 8.98
C ILE A 165 -5.96 23.53 7.69
N SER A 166 -6.89 22.90 7.00
CA SER A 166 -7.60 23.48 5.86
C SER A 166 -9.10 23.45 6.14
N GLU A 167 -9.66 24.64 6.37
CA GLU A 167 -11.10 24.82 6.67
C GLU A 167 -11.96 24.79 5.40
N GLU A 168 -11.38 25.05 4.22
CA GLU A 168 -12.13 25.12 2.95
C GLU A 168 -12.55 23.74 2.43
N ASN A 169 -11.67 22.75 2.56
CA ASN A 169 -11.89 21.39 2.04
C ASN A 169 -11.92 20.31 3.14
N TYR A 170 -11.81 20.69 4.42
CA TYR A 170 -11.77 19.78 5.57
C TYR A 170 -10.73 18.65 5.46
N LEU A 171 -9.68 18.85 4.66
CA LEU A 171 -8.57 17.92 4.51
C LEU A 171 -7.36 18.45 5.25
N TRP A 172 -7.12 17.89 6.44
CA TRP A 172 -6.00 18.29 7.27
C TRP A 172 -4.80 17.40 7.00
N LYS A 173 -3.61 17.91 7.26
CA LYS A 173 -2.37 17.17 7.00
C LYS A 173 -1.45 17.22 8.18
N PHE A 174 -1.00 16.06 8.65
CA PHE A 174 0.03 15.96 9.68
C PHE A 174 1.37 15.59 9.05
N HIS A 175 2.40 16.40 9.28
CA HIS A 175 3.68 16.23 8.60
C HIS A 175 4.86 16.79 9.38
N LYS A 176 6.06 16.37 8.99
CA LYS A 176 7.31 16.85 9.57
C LYS A 176 7.54 18.32 9.30
N ILE A 177 8.10 19.01 10.28
CA ILE A 177 8.53 20.41 10.16
C ILE A 177 9.94 20.44 9.58
N TYR A 178 10.13 21.29 8.58
CA TYR A 178 11.46 21.63 8.06
C TYR A 178 11.81 23.08 8.38
N ASN A 179 13.09 23.45 8.36
CA ASN A 179 13.54 24.82 8.69
C ASN A 179 12.83 25.89 7.84
N ARG A 180 12.45 25.59 6.59
CA ARG A 180 11.67 26.51 5.75
C ARG A 180 10.22 26.70 6.21
N THR A 181 9.61 25.65 6.78
CA THR A 181 8.30 25.72 7.45
C THR A 181 8.37 26.64 8.67
N MET A 182 9.42 26.53 9.49
CA MET A 182 9.62 27.38 10.69
C MET A 182 9.80 28.87 10.37
N LEU A 183 10.33 29.19 9.18
CA LEU A 183 10.51 30.56 8.71
C LEU A 183 9.25 31.14 8.03
N GLY A 184 8.14 30.39 7.98
CA GLY A 184 6.92 30.79 7.28
C GLY A 184 7.06 30.86 5.76
N LEU A 185 8.15 30.30 5.21
CA LEU A 185 8.46 30.33 3.77
C LEU A 185 7.82 29.16 3.01
N GLU A 186 7.23 28.19 3.73
CA GLU A 186 6.54 27.03 3.19
C GLU A 186 5.16 26.91 3.85
N LEU A 187 4.16 27.56 3.24
CA LEU A 187 2.77 27.55 3.72
C LEU A 187 2.02 26.25 3.37
N ASN A 188 2.64 25.40 2.55
CA ASN A 188 2.02 24.19 2.05
C ASN A 188 2.56 22.95 2.79
N PRO A 189 1.69 21.98 3.13
CA PRO A 189 2.07 20.77 3.86
C PRO A 189 3.20 20.02 3.17
N VAL A 190 4.27 19.71 3.91
CA VAL A 190 5.46 19.09 3.33
C VAL A 190 5.26 17.59 3.23
N TRP A 191 5.50 17.03 2.04
CA TRP A 191 5.48 15.59 1.81
C TRP A 191 6.76 14.95 2.37
N PRO A 192 6.71 13.74 2.98
CA PRO A 192 5.53 12.92 3.25
C PRO A 192 4.60 13.47 4.36
N PHE A 193 3.30 13.25 4.21
CA PHE A 193 2.26 13.68 5.17
C PHE A 193 1.21 12.58 5.38
N ILE A 194 0.41 12.71 6.43
CA ILE A 194 -0.83 11.95 6.63
C ILE A 194 -2.00 12.84 6.23
N ASP A 195 -2.83 12.38 5.30
CA ASP A 195 -4.10 12.98 4.97
C ASP A 195 -5.18 12.58 5.98
N ILE A 196 -5.79 13.59 6.60
CA ILE A 196 -6.75 13.45 7.68
C ILE A 196 -8.08 14.00 7.19
N PHE A 197 -9.03 13.11 7.02
CA PHE A 197 -10.41 13.47 6.73
C PHE A 197 -11.26 13.27 7.99
N PHE A 198 -12.33 14.05 8.10
CA PHE A 198 -13.28 13.93 9.20
C PHE A 198 -14.54 13.20 8.76
N PHE A 199 -15.08 12.34 9.62
CA PHE A 199 -16.33 11.64 9.34
C PHE A 199 -17.33 11.69 10.49
N SER A 200 -18.60 11.54 10.17
CA SER A 200 -19.70 11.39 11.11
C SER A 200 -20.73 10.39 10.57
N PHE A 201 -21.78 10.09 11.34
CA PHE A 201 -22.90 9.29 10.87
C PHE A 201 -24.17 10.11 10.78
N VAL A 202 -24.83 10.07 9.62
CA VAL A 202 -26.16 10.65 9.39
C VAL A 202 -27.06 9.53 8.90
N ASP A 203 -28.19 9.29 9.57
CA ASP A 203 -29.12 8.19 9.26
C ASP A 203 -28.43 6.82 9.09
N ASN A 204 -27.50 6.51 10.01
CA ASN A 204 -26.70 5.29 10.01
C ASN A 204 -25.83 5.13 8.74
N ARG A 205 -25.39 6.23 8.13
CA ARG A 205 -24.46 6.23 7.00
C ARG A 205 -23.24 7.09 7.30
N LEU A 206 -22.06 6.58 6.98
CA LEU A 206 -20.80 7.31 7.11
C LEU A 206 -20.77 8.48 6.12
N MET A 207 -20.54 9.67 6.65
CA MET A 207 -20.44 10.92 5.91
C MET A 207 -19.06 11.53 6.14
N VAL A 208 -18.29 11.73 5.08
CA VAL A 208 -16.97 12.39 5.14
C VAL A 208 -17.12 13.88 4.79
N LEU A 209 -16.53 14.75 5.61
CA LEU A 209 -16.59 16.20 5.42
C LEU A 209 -15.72 16.63 4.25
N GLY A 210 -16.12 17.73 3.57
CA GLY A 210 -15.35 18.34 2.48
C GLY A 210 -15.40 17.59 1.14
N ASN A 211 -15.88 16.35 1.12
CA ASN A 211 -16.05 15.57 -0.11
C ASN A 211 -17.50 15.67 -0.58
N LYS A 212 -17.75 16.39 -1.69
CA LYS A 212 -19.11 16.68 -2.18
C LYS A 212 -19.86 15.45 -2.70
N ASP A 213 -19.17 14.35 -3.01
CA ASP A 213 -19.75 13.26 -3.83
C ASP A 213 -19.82 11.86 -3.19
N ASN A 214 -19.40 11.62 -1.94
CA ASN A 214 -19.23 10.25 -1.45
C ASN A 214 -19.84 9.94 -0.08
N SER A 215 -21.17 9.84 -0.01
CA SER A 215 -21.81 8.94 0.98
C SER A 215 -21.49 7.50 0.56
N ALA A 216 -20.40 6.93 1.05
CA ALA A 216 -20.25 5.47 0.95
C ALA A 216 -21.44 4.86 1.71
N PRO A 217 -22.14 3.83 1.19
CA PRO A 217 -23.25 3.17 1.90
C PRO A 217 -22.75 2.32 3.09
N VAL A 218 -21.73 2.81 3.81
CA VAL A 218 -21.08 2.21 4.97
C VAL A 218 -21.89 2.58 6.20
N SER A 219 -22.36 1.57 6.92
CA SER A 219 -23.17 1.78 8.12
C SER A 219 -22.33 1.84 9.39
N TYR A 220 -22.92 2.32 10.49
CA TYR A 220 -22.26 2.35 11.80
C TYR A 220 -21.74 0.96 12.21
N ASN A 221 -22.54 -0.08 11.99
CA ASN A 221 -22.21 -1.46 12.35
C ASN A 221 -21.12 -2.08 11.47
N ASP A 222 -20.88 -1.53 10.28
CA ASP A 222 -19.78 -1.95 9.41
C ASP A 222 -18.44 -1.34 9.87
N VAL A 223 -18.50 -0.24 10.62
CA VAL A 223 -17.34 0.48 11.15
C VAL A 223 -17.03 0.07 12.58
N PHE A 224 -18.04 0.03 13.45
CA PHE A 224 -17.87 -0.19 14.88
C PHE A 224 -18.37 -1.56 15.36
N PRO A 225 -17.74 -2.13 16.42
CA PRO A 225 -16.49 -1.66 17.03
C PRO A 225 -15.32 -1.76 16.05
N LEU A 226 -14.35 -0.86 16.14
CA LEU A 226 -13.19 -0.88 15.23
C LEU A 226 -12.49 -2.24 15.31
N ASP A 227 -12.01 -2.70 14.17
CA ASP A 227 -11.10 -3.85 14.07
C ASP A 227 -9.67 -3.35 13.88
N TYR A 228 -8.69 -4.26 13.83
CA TYR A 228 -7.28 -3.89 13.72
C TYR A 228 -6.58 -4.71 12.66
N ILE A 229 -5.76 -4.08 11.82
CA ILE A 229 -5.00 -4.77 10.77
C ILE A 229 -3.50 -4.52 10.92
N LEU A 230 -2.68 -5.47 10.44
CA LEU A 230 -1.25 -5.24 10.26
C LEU A 230 -1.03 -4.21 9.15
N PHE A 231 -0.24 -3.18 9.46
CA PHE A 231 0.20 -2.16 8.52
C PHE A 231 1.70 -1.89 8.74
N ASP A 232 2.52 -2.47 7.87
CA ASP A 232 3.97 -2.55 7.96
C ASP A 232 4.42 -3.17 9.30
N THR A 233 4.89 -2.36 10.24
CA THR A 233 5.28 -2.79 11.60
C THR A 233 4.27 -2.40 12.68
N MET A 234 3.15 -1.80 12.30
CA MET A 234 2.11 -1.29 13.18
C MET A 234 0.83 -2.14 13.13
N VAL A 235 0.05 -2.09 14.20
CA VAL A 235 -1.31 -2.64 14.24
C VAL A 235 -2.26 -1.47 14.35
N LEU A 236 -3.01 -1.20 13.28
CA LEU A 236 -3.76 0.04 13.14
C LEU A 236 -5.27 -0.21 13.10
N PRO A 237 -6.07 0.69 13.70
CA PRO A 237 -7.52 0.62 13.69
C PRO A 237 -8.07 0.75 12.26
N VAL A 238 -9.08 -0.05 11.96
CA VAL A 238 -9.80 -0.12 10.70
C VAL A 238 -11.30 -0.33 10.96
N PRO A 239 -12.19 -0.11 9.98
CA PRO A 239 -13.58 -0.52 10.10
C PRO A 239 -13.72 -2.00 10.46
N ASN A 240 -14.76 -2.34 11.24
CA ASN A 240 -15.07 -3.70 11.67
C ASN A 240 -15.09 -4.71 10.50
N ASP A 241 -15.77 -4.34 9.42
CA ASP A 241 -15.79 -5.09 8.16
C ASP A 241 -15.07 -4.27 7.07
N ALA A 242 -13.75 -4.22 7.16
CA ALA A 242 -12.88 -3.53 6.20
C ALA A 242 -13.16 -3.95 4.75
N GLY A 243 -13.42 -5.24 4.51
CA GLY A 243 -13.69 -5.77 3.17
C GLY A 243 -14.99 -5.20 2.58
N LYS A 244 -16.07 -5.19 3.38
CA LYS A 244 -17.35 -4.58 2.98
C LYS A 244 -17.23 -3.07 2.79
N CYS A 245 -16.56 -2.37 3.70
CA CYS A 245 -16.35 -0.93 3.59
C CYS A 245 -15.58 -0.57 2.30
N LEU A 246 -14.50 -1.28 1.99
CA LEU A 246 -13.74 -1.09 0.75
C LEU A 246 -14.60 -1.36 -0.49
N LYS A 247 -15.41 -2.43 -0.48
CA LYS A 247 -16.33 -2.73 -1.58
C LYS A 247 -17.37 -1.62 -1.79
N GLN A 248 -17.87 -1.03 -0.70
CA GLN A 248 -18.84 0.07 -0.77
C GLN A 248 -18.21 1.39 -1.24
N THR A 249 -16.94 1.64 -0.90
CA THR A 249 -16.21 2.84 -1.32
C THR A 249 -15.72 2.77 -2.76
N TYR A 250 -15.23 1.61 -3.22
CA TYR A 250 -14.62 1.46 -4.54
C TYR A 250 -15.52 0.73 -5.56
N GLY A 251 -16.71 0.29 -5.16
CA GLY A 251 -17.68 -0.41 -5.99
C GLY A 251 -17.25 -1.82 -6.39
N ASP A 252 -17.91 -2.36 -7.42
CA ASP A 252 -17.55 -3.63 -8.07
C ASP A 252 -16.28 -3.49 -8.93
N LEU A 253 -15.20 -2.90 -8.40
CA LEU A 253 -13.85 -3.29 -8.80
C LEU A 253 -13.69 -4.75 -8.35
N VAL A 254 -14.30 -5.61 -9.15
CA VAL A 254 -14.67 -7.00 -8.93
C VAL A 254 -13.51 -7.72 -8.25
N GLU A 255 -13.72 -8.08 -6.98
CA GLU A 255 -12.84 -8.91 -6.15
C GLU A 255 -11.42 -8.40 -5.89
N PHE A 256 -11.17 -7.14 -5.48
CA PHE A 256 -9.79 -6.72 -5.14
C PHE A 256 -8.75 -7.00 -6.26
N ASN A 257 -9.17 -7.39 -7.46
CA ASN A 257 -8.35 -8.08 -8.43
C ASN A 257 -7.80 -7.14 -9.47
N ILE A 258 -8.26 -5.88 -9.49
CA ILE A 258 -7.67 -4.81 -10.31
C ILE A 258 -6.85 -3.90 -9.40
N CYS A 259 -5.58 -3.76 -9.78
CA CYS A 259 -4.61 -2.85 -9.20
C CYS A 259 -4.57 -1.62 -10.10
N GLN A 260 -4.75 -0.45 -9.50
CA GLN A 260 -4.87 0.82 -10.19
C GLN A 260 -3.93 1.84 -9.54
N THR A 261 -3.31 2.69 -10.35
CA THR A 261 -2.45 3.77 -9.88
C THR A 261 -3.23 5.07 -9.69
N ASN A 262 -2.84 5.89 -8.72
CA ASN A 262 -3.36 7.25 -8.56
C ASN A 262 -2.66 8.22 -9.53
N PRO A 263 -3.40 9.02 -10.33
CA PRO A 263 -2.82 9.99 -11.26
C PRO A 263 -2.22 11.23 -10.57
N TRP A 264 -2.49 11.45 -9.28
CA TRP A 264 -1.89 12.53 -8.53
C TRP A 264 -0.52 12.14 -7.98
N ASP A 265 0.45 13.06 -8.11
CA ASP A 265 1.82 12.94 -7.61
C ASP A 265 1.94 13.92 -6.45
N HIS A 266 1.82 13.41 -5.22
CA HIS A 266 1.78 14.23 -4.01
C HIS A 266 3.13 14.90 -3.74
N LYS A 267 4.23 14.21 -4.05
CA LYS A 267 5.60 14.71 -3.87
C LYS A 267 5.86 15.97 -4.68
N HIS A 268 5.43 15.98 -5.95
CA HIS A 268 5.61 17.14 -6.84
C HIS A 268 4.35 18.00 -6.97
N ARG A 269 3.27 17.65 -6.23
CA ARG A 269 1.97 18.33 -6.20
C ARG A 269 1.40 18.63 -7.58
N ARG A 270 1.31 17.60 -8.42
CA ARG A 270 0.84 17.74 -9.80
C ARG A 270 -0.05 16.59 -10.23
N TRP A 271 -0.99 16.90 -11.10
CA TRP A 271 -1.76 15.90 -11.82
C TRP A 271 -0.92 15.36 -12.98
N THR A 272 -0.68 14.06 -13.00
CA THR A 272 0.09 13.41 -14.08
C THR A 272 -0.78 13.00 -15.26
N GLY A 273 -2.11 12.86 -15.06
CA GLY A 273 -3.06 12.34 -16.04
C GLY A 273 -2.85 10.87 -16.41
N LYS A 274 -1.96 10.16 -15.72
CA LYS A 274 -1.62 8.77 -16.02
C LYS A 274 -2.28 7.86 -15.00
N VAL A 275 -3.20 7.03 -15.49
CA VAL A 275 -3.79 5.93 -14.72
C VAL A 275 -3.43 4.62 -15.42
N SER A 276 -2.86 3.70 -14.67
CA SER A 276 -2.56 2.35 -15.14
C SER A 276 -3.41 1.36 -14.35
N MET A 277 -4.02 0.42 -15.06
CA MET A 277 -4.83 -0.64 -14.47
C MET A 277 -4.33 -1.99 -14.95
N LYS A 278 -4.17 -2.93 -14.01
CA LYS A 278 -3.77 -4.31 -14.29
C LYS A 278 -4.51 -5.26 -13.35
N PRO A 279 -4.75 -6.52 -13.75
CA PRO A 279 -5.08 -7.54 -12.78
C PRO A 279 -3.96 -7.63 -11.74
N CYS A 280 -4.28 -7.51 -10.45
CA CYS A 280 -3.34 -7.61 -9.33
C CYS A 280 -2.54 -8.92 -9.40
N LYS A 281 -3.15 -10.03 -9.84
CA LYS A 281 -2.44 -11.29 -10.08
C LYS A 281 -1.25 -11.18 -11.03
N SER A 282 -1.26 -10.23 -11.98
CA SER A 282 -0.12 -10.00 -12.89
C SER A 282 1.05 -9.29 -12.21
N LEU A 283 0.81 -8.71 -11.04
CA LEU A 283 1.78 -8.03 -10.21
C LEU A 283 2.28 -8.92 -9.05
N ALA A 284 1.58 -10.01 -8.75
CA ALA A 284 1.86 -10.87 -7.59
C ALA A 284 3.24 -11.53 -7.61
N ALA A 285 3.86 -11.73 -8.78
CA ALA A 285 5.24 -12.24 -8.87
C ALA A 285 6.31 -11.23 -8.42
N ILE A 286 5.93 -9.98 -8.21
CA ILE A 286 6.83 -8.86 -7.93
C ILE A 286 6.47 -8.22 -6.59
N PHE A 287 5.20 -7.93 -6.38
CA PHE A 287 4.71 -7.28 -5.16
C PHE A 287 4.05 -8.28 -4.22
N PRO A 288 4.19 -8.09 -2.90
CA PRO A 288 3.59 -8.97 -1.92
C PRO A 288 2.08 -8.72 -1.81
N PHE A 289 1.27 -9.78 -1.87
CA PHE A 289 -0.19 -9.72 -1.66
C PHE A 289 -0.65 -10.67 -0.55
N VAL A 290 -1.69 -10.28 0.16
CA VAL A 290 -2.34 -11.02 1.24
C VAL A 290 -3.43 -11.91 0.67
N TYR A 291 -3.33 -13.20 0.95
CA TYR A 291 -4.31 -14.21 0.61
C TYR A 291 -5.02 -14.68 1.88
N ARG A 292 -6.35 -14.62 1.87
CA ARG A 292 -7.18 -14.97 3.05
C ARG A 292 -7.89 -16.29 2.83
N THR A 293 -7.81 -17.17 3.84
CA THR A 293 -8.50 -18.45 3.88
C THR A 293 -9.35 -18.51 5.14
N LEU A 294 -10.67 -18.66 4.99
CA LEU A 294 -11.56 -18.93 6.11
C LEU A 294 -11.47 -20.41 6.47
N MET A 295 -11.11 -20.68 7.72
CA MET A 295 -10.95 -22.02 8.27
C MET A 295 -12.29 -22.55 8.80
N PRO A 296 -12.49 -23.88 8.86
CA PRO A 296 -13.74 -24.46 9.35
C PRO A 296 -14.13 -24.08 10.78
N ASN A 297 -13.15 -23.72 11.62
CA ASN A 297 -13.36 -23.25 12.99
C ASN A 297 -13.73 -21.76 13.08
N GLY A 298 -13.84 -21.07 11.94
CA GLY A 298 -14.12 -19.64 11.84
C GLY A 298 -12.89 -18.74 11.91
N ASP A 299 -11.69 -19.30 12.11
CA ASP A 299 -10.45 -18.51 12.05
C ASP A 299 -10.17 -18.07 10.61
N VAL A 300 -9.45 -16.97 10.45
CA VAL A 300 -8.98 -16.49 9.16
C VAL A 300 -7.46 -16.58 9.11
N VAL A 301 -6.94 -17.36 8.17
CA VAL A 301 -5.51 -17.41 7.86
C VAL A 301 -5.21 -16.42 6.75
N GLU A 302 -4.32 -15.47 7.01
CA GLU A 302 -3.85 -14.47 6.07
C GLU A 302 -2.38 -14.71 5.75
N GLU A 303 -2.06 -14.95 4.48
CA GLU A 303 -0.71 -15.22 4.01
C GLU A 303 -0.24 -14.12 3.09
N LEU A 304 0.84 -13.43 3.46
CA LEU A 304 1.52 -12.48 2.59
C LEU A 304 2.47 -13.26 1.66
N ARG A 305 2.20 -13.23 0.36
CA ARG A 305 2.93 -14.00 -0.64
C ARG A 305 3.53 -13.12 -1.73
N VAL A 306 4.71 -13.49 -2.20
CA VAL A 306 5.31 -13.00 -3.46
C VAL A 306 5.43 -14.19 -4.40
N GLY A 307 4.69 -14.16 -5.50
CA GLY A 307 4.49 -15.31 -6.37
C GLY A 307 3.89 -16.47 -5.58
N ASN A 308 4.63 -17.58 -5.50
CA ASN A 308 4.22 -18.77 -4.77
C ASN A 308 4.87 -18.88 -3.38
N TRP A 309 5.64 -17.88 -2.95
CA TRP A 309 6.38 -17.91 -1.69
C TRP A 309 5.63 -17.16 -0.60
N THR A 310 5.30 -17.85 0.50
CA THR A 310 4.73 -17.23 1.69
C THR A 310 5.84 -16.64 2.55
N HIS A 311 5.77 -15.33 2.81
CA HIS A 311 6.73 -14.59 3.65
C HIS A 311 6.23 -14.37 5.08
N LEU A 312 4.92 -14.20 5.24
CA LEU A 312 4.26 -13.99 6.52
C LEU A 312 2.95 -14.77 6.54
N THR A 313 2.68 -15.44 7.65
CA THR A 313 1.39 -16.06 7.93
C THR A 313 0.86 -15.47 9.24
N LEU A 314 -0.33 -14.89 9.17
CA LEU A 314 -1.13 -14.47 10.31
C LEU A 314 -2.35 -15.38 10.43
N THR A 315 -2.68 -15.81 11.63
CA THR A 315 -3.98 -16.45 11.89
C THR A 315 -4.73 -15.57 12.84
N ARG A 316 -5.83 -14.97 12.36
CA ARG A 316 -6.78 -14.24 13.17
C ARG A 316 -7.82 -15.21 13.69
N ARG A 317 -7.96 -15.28 15.01
CA ARG A 317 -8.96 -16.15 15.64
C ARG A 317 -10.36 -15.60 15.46
N ASN A 318 -11.34 -16.51 15.34
CA ASN A 318 -12.74 -16.13 15.34
C ASN A 318 -13.08 -15.31 16.59
N LYS A 319 -13.80 -14.19 16.41
CA LYS A 319 -14.30 -13.38 17.53
C LYS A 319 -15.46 -14.14 18.16
N THR A 320 -15.20 -14.91 19.22
CA THR A 320 -16.25 -15.59 20.03
C THR A 320 -17.08 -14.60 20.81
#